data_AF-A0A3D4W374-F1
#
_entry.id   AF-A0A3D4W374-F1
#
_cell.length_a   1.000
_cell.length_b   1.000
_cell.length_c   1.000
_cell.angle_alpha   90.00
_cell.angle_beta   90.00
_cell.angle_gamma   90.00
#
_symmetry.space_group_name_H-M   'P 1'
#
loop_
_entity.id
_entity.type
_entity.pdbx_description
1 polymer ?
#
loop_
_entity_poly.entity_id
_entity_poly.type
_entity_poly.pdbx_seq_one_letter_code
_entity_poly.pdbx_strand_id
1 'polypeptide(L)'
;PQLMPIIEKLDALARTRTEDESLAIIDKDDRVHMAHMDIHFTHSTNGVAALHTEILKNSELHGFYELYPEKFNNKTNGITFRRWLLECDPRLTATLEKHIGSGFRKDAAELEKLLAFADDEAVLGELTAVKKANKTALADWLLRTQKVAVNPDAMFDIQSKRLHEYKRQQLNLLYLIHQYYEIKAGHLPAMPLVSIFGAKAAPAYTIAKDIIHALLTLSKVIAADPEVSKWLQVVFVENYNVTAAEKLIPACDLSEQISLASKEASGTGNMKFMLNGALTLGTMDGANVEISQQVGEENIYIFGQTSDQVIHRYAVGDYDPAQWVEGDANIRRAISFLTGPEMLAAGHTENLTRLHNELIHKDWFQTLPDFNAYVVRKGQALSDYACDPMGWRRKCLVNIAKAGMFSSDRTIAEYNRDIWHLGK
;
A
#
# COMPACT_ATOMS: atom_id res chain seq x y z
N PRO A 1 -23.96 8.22 -31.60
CA PRO A 1 -24.58 9.20 -32.52
C PRO A 1 -25.56 10.19 -31.85
N GLN A 2 -26.42 9.75 -30.91
CA GLN A 2 -27.40 10.66 -30.29
C GLN A 2 -26.80 11.63 -29.26
N LEU A 3 -25.77 11.20 -28.51
CA LEU A 3 -25.10 12.03 -27.50
C LEU A 3 -24.00 12.93 -28.07
N MET A 4 -23.38 12.57 -29.21
CA MET A 4 -22.27 13.36 -29.76
C MET A 4 -22.66 14.81 -30.10
N PRO A 5 -23.82 15.09 -30.71
CA PRO A 5 -24.25 16.47 -30.91
C PRO A 5 -24.43 17.27 -29.62
N ILE A 6 -24.63 16.61 -28.47
CA ILE A 6 -24.66 17.27 -27.16
C ILE A 6 -23.23 17.54 -26.70
N ILE A 7 -22.33 16.54 -26.80
CA ILE A 7 -20.92 16.69 -26.42
C ILE A 7 -20.23 17.78 -27.25
N GLU A 8 -20.49 17.85 -28.56
CA GLU A 8 -19.99 18.93 -29.45
C GLU A 8 -20.49 20.32 -29.00
N LYS A 9 -21.75 20.42 -28.56
CA LYS A 9 -22.28 21.68 -27.99
C LYS A 9 -21.64 22.02 -26.65
N LEU A 10 -21.36 21.02 -25.82
CA LEU A 10 -20.67 21.20 -24.54
C LEU A 10 -19.21 21.63 -24.77
N ASP A 11 -18.53 21.06 -25.76
CA ASP A 11 -17.19 21.45 -26.18
C ASP A 11 -17.16 22.89 -26.69
N ALA A 12 -18.07 23.24 -27.61
CA ALA A 12 -18.22 24.62 -28.09
C ALA A 12 -18.44 25.61 -26.94
N LEU A 13 -19.25 25.24 -25.93
CA LEU A 13 -19.47 26.07 -24.74
C LEU A 13 -18.23 26.12 -23.83
N ALA A 14 -17.51 25.02 -23.64
CA ALA A 14 -16.28 24.99 -22.85
C ALA A 14 -15.20 25.90 -23.45
N ARG A 15 -15.05 25.88 -24.79
CA ARG A 15 -14.14 26.74 -25.56
C ARG A 15 -14.46 28.23 -25.48
N THR A 16 -15.67 28.61 -25.04
CA THR A 16 -15.96 30.04 -24.75
C THR A 16 -15.32 30.53 -23.44
N ARG A 17 -14.79 29.63 -22.61
CA ARG A 17 -14.27 29.94 -21.27
C ARG A 17 -12.74 30.06 -21.22
N THR A 18 -12.04 29.51 -22.19
CA THR A 18 -10.57 29.52 -22.27
C THR A 18 -10.12 29.35 -23.72
N GLU A 19 -8.98 29.95 -24.07
CA GLU A 19 -8.28 29.73 -25.35
C GLU A 19 -7.25 28.59 -25.25
N ASP A 20 -7.06 28.00 -24.06
CA ASP A 20 -6.16 26.88 -23.85
C ASP A 20 -6.77 25.57 -24.41
N GLU A 21 -6.29 25.17 -25.59
CA GLU A 21 -6.68 23.93 -26.26
C GLU A 21 -6.37 22.66 -25.47
N SER A 22 -5.46 22.70 -24.50
CA SER A 22 -5.19 21.54 -23.63
C SER A 22 -6.35 21.20 -22.70
N LEU A 23 -7.28 22.14 -22.51
CA LEU A 23 -8.46 21.98 -21.67
C LEU A 23 -9.73 21.60 -22.46
N ALA A 24 -9.63 21.45 -23.78
CA ALA A 24 -10.78 21.13 -24.62
C ALA A 24 -11.43 19.78 -24.28
N ILE A 25 -12.74 19.66 -24.50
CA ILE A 25 -13.46 18.39 -24.32
C ILE A 25 -13.19 17.47 -25.49
N ILE A 26 -13.18 18.01 -26.71
CA ILE A 26 -12.80 17.30 -27.92
C ILE A 26 -11.49 17.91 -28.41
N ASP A 27 -10.45 17.08 -28.48
CA ASP A 27 -9.15 17.52 -29.00
C ASP A 27 -9.08 17.48 -30.53
N LYS A 28 -7.98 17.98 -31.08
CA LYS A 28 -7.71 18.02 -32.53
C LYS A 28 -7.69 16.65 -33.23
N ASP A 29 -7.60 15.56 -32.46
CA ASP A 29 -7.58 14.18 -32.97
C ASP A 29 -8.96 13.52 -32.82
N ASP A 30 -10.03 14.31 -32.62
CA ASP A 30 -11.42 13.90 -32.38
C ASP A 30 -11.60 12.98 -31.15
N ARG A 31 -10.69 13.05 -30.17
CA ARG A 31 -10.82 12.29 -28.92
C ARG A 31 -11.64 13.08 -27.91
N VAL A 32 -12.61 12.39 -27.30
CA VAL A 32 -13.44 12.95 -26.23
C VAL A 32 -12.79 12.70 -24.87
N HIS A 33 -12.39 13.78 -24.20
CA HIS A 33 -11.81 13.78 -22.86
C HIS A 33 -12.92 13.88 -21.81
N MET A 34 -13.44 12.74 -21.36
CA MET A 34 -14.56 12.68 -20.41
C MET A 34 -14.30 13.47 -19.12
N ALA A 35 -13.07 13.40 -18.58
CA ALA A 35 -12.70 14.14 -17.36
C ALA A 35 -12.73 15.66 -17.56
N HIS A 36 -12.37 16.16 -18.75
CA HIS A 36 -12.43 17.59 -19.06
C HIS A 36 -13.88 18.07 -19.06
N MET A 37 -14.77 17.28 -19.66
CA MET A 37 -16.21 17.55 -19.65
C MET A 37 -16.76 17.60 -18.21
N ASP A 38 -16.38 16.64 -17.37
CA ASP A 38 -16.79 16.60 -15.97
C ASP A 38 -16.35 17.87 -15.22
N ILE A 39 -15.09 18.30 -15.37
CA ILE A 39 -14.58 19.49 -14.67
C ILE A 39 -15.26 20.78 -15.17
N HIS A 40 -15.50 20.90 -16.47
CA HIS A 40 -16.22 22.06 -17.02
C HIS A 40 -17.64 22.18 -16.46
N PHE A 41 -18.36 21.06 -16.32
CA PHE A 41 -19.80 21.07 -16.09
C PHE A 41 -20.26 20.58 -14.71
N THR A 42 -19.33 20.31 -13.80
CA THR A 42 -19.62 20.10 -12.37
C THR A 42 -19.37 21.36 -11.53
N HIS A 43 -19.96 21.42 -10.34
CA HIS A 43 -19.73 22.51 -9.38
C HIS A 43 -18.57 22.23 -8.40
N SER A 44 -18.06 20.99 -8.36
CA SER A 44 -16.99 20.58 -7.45
C SER A 44 -16.16 19.46 -8.06
N THR A 45 -14.84 19.54 -7.87
CA THR A 45 -13.85 18.53 -8.26
C THR A 45 -12.97 18.26 -7.06
N ASN A 46 -12.83 17.00 -6.64
CA ASN A 46 -12.10 16.69 -5.41
C ASN A 46 -10.99 15.65 -5.59
N GLY A 47 -9.87 15.86 -4.89
CA GLY A 47 -8.88 14.81 -4.66
C GLY A 47 -9.27 13.92 -3.46
N VAL A 48 -8.54 12.80 -3.32
CA VAL A 48 -8.86 11.71 -2.37
C VAL A 48 -7.86 11.57 -1.21
N ALA A 49 -6.84 12.43 -1.20
CA ALA A 49 -5.87 12.65 -0.13
C ALA A 49 -5.30 14.07 -0.29
N ALA A 50 -4.73 14.62 0.79
CA ALA A 50 -4.23 15.99 0.77
C ALA A 50 -3.15 16.20 -0.30
N LEU A 51 -2.08 15.38 -0.27
CA LEU A 51 -0.98 15.46 -1.25
C LEU A 51 -1.47 15.26 -2.69
N HIS A 52 -2.37 14.29 -2.91
CA HIS A 52 -2.94 14.05 -4.23
C HIS A 52 -3.71 15.27 -4.76
N THR A 53 -4.48 15.94 -3.90
CA THR A 53 -5.20 17.16 -4.28
C THR A 53 -4.24 18.27 -4.70
N GLU A 54 -3.13 18.44 -3.98
CA GLU A 54 -2.11 19.44 -4.34
C GLU A 54 -1.38 19.09 -5.64
N ILE A 55 -1.12 17.80 -5.91
CA ILE A 55 -0.58 17.36 -7.21
C ILE A 55 -1.55 17.72 -8.34
N LEU A 56 -2.86 17.47 -8.18
CA LEU A 56 -3.85 17.83 -9.20
C LEU A 56 -3.86 19.33 -9.49
N LYS A 57 -3.81 20.18 -8.46
CA LYS A 57 -3.83 21.65 -8.62
C LYS A 57 -2.55 22.21 -9.24
N ASN A 58 -1.40 21.62 -8.92
CA ASN A 58 -0.09 22.18 -9.27
C ASN A 58 0.55 21.53 -10.51
N SER A 59 0.05 20.37 -10.97
CA SER A 59 0.54 19.72 -12.19
C SER A 59 -0.60 19.22 -13.08
N GLU A 60 -1.19 18.07 -12.76
CA GLU A 60 -1.99 17.28 -13.71
C GLU A 60 -3.24 17.99 -14.23
N LEU A 61 -3.87 18.82 -13.39
CA LEU A 61 -5.09 19.58 -13.72
C LEU A 61 -4.87 21.08 -13.50
N HIS A 62 -3.62 21.56 -13.62
CA HIS A 62 -3.26 22.94 -13.30
C HIS A 62 -4.08 23.97 -14.10
N GLY A 63 -4.19 23.83 -15.42
CA GLY A 63 -4.99 24.76 -16.24
C GLY A 63 -6.48 24.78 -15.88
N PHE A 64 -7.05 23.64 -15.46
CA PHE A 64 -8.41 23.60 -14.92
C PHE A 64 -8.54 24.26 -13.56
N TYR A 65 -7.51 24.16 -12.71
CA TYR A 65 -7.47 24.83 -11.42
C TYR A 65 -7.34 26.34 -11.57
N GLU A 66 -6.56 26.84 -12.54
CA GLU A 66 -6.51 28.26 -12.87
C GLU A 66 -7.85 28.79 -13.36
N LEU A 67 -8.58 27.98 -14.15
CA LEU A 67 -9.87 28.34 -14.70
C LEU A 67 -11.03 28.26 -13.68
N TYR A 68 -10.98 27.30 -12.75
CA TYR A 68 -12.03 27.03 -11.77
C TYR A 68 -11.48 26.79 -10.35
N PRO A 69 -10.72 27.74 -9.77
CA PRO A 69 -10.03 27.51 -8.49
C PRO A 69 -10.99 27.15 -7.35
N GLU A 70 -12.22 27.67 -7.38
CA GLU A 70 -13.26 27.43 -6.39
C GLU A 70 -13.82 26.00 -6.40
N LYS A 71 -13.68 25.26 -7.50
CA LYS A 71 -14.21 23.89 -7.61
C LYS A 71 -13.32 22.86 -6.91
N PHE A 72 -12.02 23.13 -6.80
CA PHE A 72 -11.04 22.16 -6.34
C PHE A 72 -10.96 22.06 -4.82
N ASN A 73 -11.25 20.87 -4.28
CA ASN A 73 -11.16 20.61 -2.84
C ASN A 73 -10.60 19.21 -2.53
N ASN A 74 -10.38 18.91 -1.25
CA ASN A 74 -9.94 17.59 -0.80
C ASN A 74 -11.05 16.90 -0.01
N LYS A 75 -11.17 15.59 -0.19
CA LYS A 75 -11.92 14.68 0.68
C LYS A 75 -11.08 13.44 0.91
N THR A 76 -10.25 13.46 1.96
CA THR A 76 -9.41 12.31 2.29
C THR A 76 -10.29 11.08 2.51
N ASN A 77 -9.97 10.00 1.81
CA ASN A 77 -10.68 8.73 1.90
C ASN A 77 -10.86 8.23 3.34
N GLY A 78 -11.81 7.32 3.51
CA GLY A 78 -12.04 6.64 4.77
C GLY A 78 -12.60 5.24 4.55
N ILE A 79 -12.60 4.46 5.63
CA ILE A 79 -13.07 3.08 5.67
C ILE A 79 -14.21 2.92 6.67
N THR A 80 -15.14 2.01 6.38
CA THR A 80 -16.21 1.69 7.33
C THR A 80 -15.67 0.85 8.48
N PHE A 81 -15.77 1.37 9.70
CA PHE A 81 -15.33 0.66 10.91
C PHE A 81 -16.23 -0.53 11.23
N ARG A 82 -17.47 -0.57 10.71
CA ARG A 82 -18.37 -1.71 10.88
C ARG A 82 -17.75 -2.98 10.32
N ARG A 83 -17.24 -2.94 9.09
CA ARG A 83 -16.57 -4.10 8.49
C ARG A 83 -15.14 -4.26 8.97
N TRP A 84 -14.36 -3.17 8.97
CA TRP A 84 -12.91 -3.22 9.11
C TRP A 84 -12.39 -3.12 10.55
N LEU A 85 -13.30 -3.17 11.54
CA LEU A 85 -12.97 -3.33 12.96
C LEU A 85 -14.01 -4.23 13.65
N LEU A 86 -15.28 -3.83 13.65
CA LEU A 86 -16.32 -4.53 14.43
C LEU A 86 -16.57 -5.96 13.95
N GLU A 87 -16.63 -6.17 12.63
CA GLU A 87 -16.86 -7.48 12.02
C GLU A 87 -15.56 -8.30 11.89
N CYS A 88 -14.49 -7.72 11.34
CA CYS A 88 -13.29 -8.49 11.04
C CYS A 88 -12.39 -8.75 12.26
N ASP A 89 -12.42 -7.89 13.27
CA ASP A 89 -11.64 -8.04 14.49
C ASP A 89 -12.51 -7.84 15.76
N PRO A 90 -13.45 -8.77 16.03
CA PRO A 90 -14.30 -8.68 17.21
C PRO A 90 -13.52 -8.79 18.52
N ARG A 91 -12.32 -9.38 18.51
CA ARG A 91 -11.43 -9.47 19.68
C ARG A 91 -10.84 -8.11 20.02
N LEU A 92 -10.32 -7.41 19.02
CA LEU A 92 -9.86 -6.03 19.20
C LEU A 92 -11.01 -5.13 19.64
N THR A 93 -12.16 -5.24 18.98
CA THR A 93 -13.36 -4.47 19.32
C THR A 93 -13.74 -4.62 20.80
N ALA A 94 -13.85 -5.86 21.31
CA ALA A 94 -14.17 -6.10 22.70
C ALA A 94 -13.10 -5.55 23.67
N THR A 95 -11.83 -5.63 23.27
CA THR A 95 -10.71 -5.10 24.06
C THR A 95 -10.75 -3.57 24.13
N LEU A 96 -11.05 -2.90 23.02
CA LEU A 96 -11.24 -1.44 22.99
C LEU A 96 -12.43 -1.05 23.88
N GLU A 97 -13.57 -1.71 23.76
CA GLU A 97 -14.76 -1.40 24.56
C GLU A 97 -14.54 -1.54 26.06
N LYS A 98 -13.74 -2.54 26.47
CA LYS A 98 -13.37 -2.75 27.87
C LYS A 98 -12.65 -1.54 28.46
N HIS A 99 -11.80 -0.85 27.70
CA HIS A 99 -10.92 0.21 28.20
C HIS A 99 -11.44 1.62 27.92
N ILE A 100 -12.04 1.86 26.76
CA ILE A 100 -12.45 3.20 26.31
C ILE A 100 -13.97 3.33 26.13
N GLY A 101 -14.75 2.29 26.41
CA GLY A 101 -16.19 2.24 26.18
C GLY A 101 -16.57 2.06 24.70
N SER A 102 -17.86 2.00 24.41
CA SER A 102 -18.38 1.72 23.05
C SER A 102 -18.64 2.97 22.20
N GLY A 103 -18.32 4.16 22.69
CA GLY A 103 -18.57 5.43 22.00
C GLY A 103 -17.90 5.53 20.63
N PHE A 104 -16.74 4.89 20.45
CA PHE A 104 -16.01 4.84 19.18
C PHE A 104 -16.80 4.22 18.01
N ARG A 105 -17.84 3.42 18.31
CA ARG A 105 -18.74 2.87 17.29
C ARG A 105 -19.57 3.96 16.58
N LYS A 106 -19.85 5.06 17.29
CA LYS A 106 -20.62 6.21 16.80
C LYS A 106 -19.71 7.37 16.42
N ASP A 107 -18.70 7.65 17.23
CA ASP A 107 -17.71 8.70 16.99
C ASP A 107 -16.29 8.12 17.01
N ALA A 108 -15.74 7.87 15.82
CA ALA A 108 -14.43 7.28 15.64
C ALA A 108 -13.28 8.06 16.32
N ALA A 109 -13.46 9.37 16.60
CA ALA A 109 -12.48 10.16 17.32
C ALA A 109 -12.27 9.67 18.77
N GLU A 110 -13.24 8.97 19.36
CA GLU A 110 -13.11 8.42 20.71
C GLU A 110 -12.04 7.32 20.82
N LEU A 111 -11.52 6.78 19.71
CA LEU A 111 -10.35 5.90 19.73
C LEU A 111 -9.12 6.57 20.39
N GLU A 112 -9.00 7.90 20.35
CA GLU A 112 -7.88 8.62 20.96
C GLU A 112 -7.80 8.43 22.49
N LYS A 113 -8.91 8.08 23.15
CA LYS A 113 -8.91 7.75 24.58
C LYS A 113 -7.96 6.61 24.91
N LEU A 114 -7.63 5.75 23.93
CA LEU A 114 -6.70 4.65 24.09
C LEU A 114 -5.27 5.14 24.41
N LEU A 115 -4.91 6.37 24.03
CA LEU A 115 -3.59 6.96 24.32
C LEU A 115 -3.30 7.06 25.82
N ALA A 116 -4.32 7.12 26.68
CA ALA A 116 -4.14 7.10 28.13
C ALA A 116 -3.48 5.80 28.64
N PHE A 117 -3.48 4.75 27.82
CA PHE A 117 -2.90 3.43 28.14
C PHE A 117 -1.60 3.15 27.37
N ALA A 118 -0.98 4.17 26.77
CA ALA A 118 0.23 4.00 25.96
C ALA A 118 1.41 3.39 26.73
N ASP A 119 1.44 3.53 28.06
CA ASP A 119 2.45 2.93 28.95
C ASP A 119 1.89 1.86 29.89
N ASP A 120 0.62 1.45 29.70
CA ASP A 120 0.00 0.41 30.51
C ASP A 120 0.37 -0.97 29.95
N GLU A 121 1.32 -1.64 30.61
CA GLU A 121 1.80 -2.96 30.19
C GLU A 121 0.70 -4.03 30.11
N ALA A 122 -0.34 -3.93 30.95
CA ALA A 122 -1.44 -4.87 30.93
C ALA A 122 -2.29 -4.68 29.67
N VAL A 123 -2.65 -3.43 29.33
CA VAL A 123 -3.40 -3.12 28.10
C VAL A 123 -2.59 -3.47 26.85
N LEU A 124 -1.30 -3.15 26.83
CA LEU A 124 -0.41 -3.51 25.72
C LEU A 124 -0.28 -5.04 25.58
N GLY A 125 -0.26 -5.77 26.69
CA GLY A 125 -0.32 -7.23 26.73
C GLY A 125 -1.61 -7.80 26.14
N GLU A 126 -2.76 -7.20 26.46
CA GLU A 126 -4.07 -7.58 25.91
C GLU A 126 -4.13 -7.38 24.39
N LEU A 127 -3.67 -6.23 23.88
CA LEU A 127 -3.60 -5.96 22.44
C LEU A 127 -2.68 -6.95 21.71
N THR A 128 -1.55 -7.32 22.33
CA THR A 128 -0.63 -8.34 21.80
C THR A 128 -1.31 -9.72 21.74
N ALA A 129 -2.07 -10.08 22.78
CA ALA A 129 -2.80 -11.35 22.81
C ALA A 129 -3.87 -11.41 21.71
N VAL A 130 -4.55 -10.29 21.44
CA VAL A 130 -5.48 -10.15 20.30
C VAL A 130 -4.75 -10.41 18.97
N LYS A 131 -3.63 -9.73 18.72
CA LYS A 131 -2.82 -9.92 17.50
C LYS A 131 -2.40 -11.38 17.34
N LYS A 132 -1.88 -12.01 18.40
CA LYS A 132 -1.48 -13.43 18.39
C LYS A 132 -2.64 -14.35 18.04
N ALA A 133 -3.81 -14.15 18.65
CA ALA A 133 -5.00 -14.95 18.35
C ALA A 133 -5.47 -14.77 16.89
N ASN A 134 -5.36 -13.56 16.35
CA ASN A 134 -5.70 -13.28 14.95
C ASN A 134 -4.71 -13.93 13.97
N LYS A 135 -3.42 -13.94 14.30
CA LYS A 135 -2.38 -14.66 13.52
C LYS A 135 -2.62 -16.17 13.51
N THR A 136 -2.94 -16.77 14.66
CA THR A 136 -3.35 -18.19 14.73
C THR A 136 -4.59 -18.45 13.88
N ALA A 137 -5.60 -17.59 13.96
CA ALA A 137 -6.82 -17.74 13.15
C ALA A 137 -6.55 -17.64 11.64
N LEU A 138 -5.64 -16.76 11.21
CA LEU A 138 -5.19 -16.67 9.82
C LEU A 138 -4.43 -17.94 9.41
N ALA A 139 -3.52 -18.44 10.25
CA ALA A 139 -2.78 -19.67 9.99
C ALA A 139 -3.73 -20.86 9.80
N ASP A 140 -4.72 -21.02 10.67
CA ASP A 140 -5.76 -22.06 10.57
C ASP A 140 -6.62 -21.90 9.32
N TRP A 141 -6.90 -20.66 8.91
CA TRP A 141 -7.67 -20.38 7.70
C TRP A 141 -6.87 -20.77 6.45
N LEU A 142 -5.60 -20.39 6.35
CA LEU A 142 -4.70 -20.76 5.26
C LEU A 142 -4.52 -22.28 5.16
N LEU A 143 -4.34 -22.96 6.30
CA LEU A 143 -4.20 -24.40 6.35
C LEU A 143 -5.48 -25.10 5.88
N ARG A 144 -6.67 -24.66 6.31
CA ARG A 144 -7.93 -25.29 5.91
C ARG A 144 -8.26 -25.07 4.45
N THR A 145 -8.10 -23.83 3.97
CA THR A 145 -8.58 -23.39 2.65
C THR A 145 -7.58 -23.62 1.51
N GLN A 146 -6.28 -23.45 1.78
CA GLN A 146 -5.23 -23.52 0.75
C GLN A 146 -4.16 -24.57 1.06
N LYS A 147 -4.29 -25.31 2.17
CA LYS A 147 -3.31 -26.31 2.65
C LYS A 147 -1.90 -25.73 2.88
N VAL A 148 -1.84 -24.43 3.17
CA VAL A 148 -0.58 -23.74 3.50
C VAL A 148 -0.47 -23.62 5.02
N ALA A 149 0.53 -24.27 5.60
CA ALA A 149 0.90 -24.08 7.00
C ALA A 149 1.84 -22.88 7.14
N VAL A 150 1.61 -22.01 8.11
CA VAL A 150 2.47 -20.86 8.43
C VAL A 150 2.75 -20.82 9.93
N ASN A 151 3.92 -20.32 10.32
CA ASN A 151 4.30 -20.15 11.73
C ASN A 151 3.67 -18.86 12.30
N PRO A 152 2.67 -18.92 13.22
CA PRO A 152 2.04 -17.73 13.77
C PRO A 152 2.92 -16.95 14.76
N ASP A 153 4.06 -17.49 15.21
CA ASP A 153 5.02 -16.76 16.06
C ASP A 153 6.02 -15.92 15.22
N ALA A 154 6.11 -16.14 13.91
CA ALA A 154 6.89 -15.31 12.98
C ALA A 154 6.23 -13.94 12.74
N MET A 155 6.97 -12.92 12.30
CA MET A 155 6.36 -11.66 11.86
C MET A 155 5.51 -11.90 10.61
N PHE A 156 4.25 -11.45 10.63
CA PHE A 156 3.38 -11.43 9.46
C PHE A 156 3.48 -10.09 8.74
N ASP A 157 4.24 -10.11 7.65
CA ASP A 157 4.46 -9.00 6.73
C ASP A 157 3.48 -9.12 5.55
N ILE A 158 2.58 -8.16 5.35
CA ILE A 158 1.46 -8.33 4.42
C ILE A 158 1.40 -7.22 3.36
N GLN A 159 1.45 -7.62 2.09
CA GLN A 159 1.22 -6.77 0.93
C GLN A 159 -0.02 -7.21 0.14
N SER A 160 -1.20 -6.69 0.50
CA SER A 160 -2.49 -7.07 -0.09
C SER A 160 -3.15 -5.94 -0.91
N LYS A 161 -2.75 -5.84 -2.18
CA LYS A 161 -3.22 -4.81 -3.12
C LYS A 161 -3.22 -5.37 -4.55
N ARG A 162 -3.94 -4.73 -5.48
CA ARG A 162 -3.91 -5.11 -6.90
C ARG A 162 -2.46 -5.19 -7.38
N LEU A 163 -2.19 -6.08 -8.33
CA LEU A 163 -0.84 -6.22 -8.83
C LEU A 163 -0.62 -5.23 -9.98
N HIS A 164 0.36 -4.35 -9.80
CA HIS A 164 0.76 -3.34 -10.76
C HIS A 164 2.20 -2.94 -10.43
N GLU A 165 3.03 -2.69 -11.43
CA GLU A 165 4.44 -2.34 -11.22
C GLU A 165 4.64 -1.14 -10.26
N TYR A 166 3.82 -0.09 -10.32
CA TYR A 166 3.95 1.04 -9.37
C TYR A 166 3.64 0.69 -7.91
N LYS A 167 2.93 -0.42 -7.65
CA LYS A 167 2.65 -0.91 -6.28
C LYS A 167 3.81 -1.74 -5.71
N ARG A 168 4.81 -2.01 -6.56
CA ARG A 168 6.14 -2.53 -6.23
C ARG A 168 6.16 -3.82 -5.43
N GLN A 169 5.26 -4.76 -5.72
CA GLN A 169 5.42 -6.14 -5.24
C GLN A 169 6.76 -6.75 -5.69
N GLN A 170 7.32 -6.29 -6.82
CA GLN A 170 8.65 -6.67 -7.28
C GLN A 170 9.79 -6.08 -6.43
N LEU A 171 9.60 -4.93 -5.76
CA LEU A 171 10.57 -4.44 -4.77
C LEU A 171 10.64 -5.38 -3.56
N ASN A 172 9.47 -5.81 -3.06
CA ASN A 172 9.38 -6.81 -2.00
C ASN A 172 9.97 -8.16 -2.44
N LEU A 173 9.71 -8.61 -3.67
CA LEU A 173 10.35 -9.79 -4.25
C LEU A 173 11.88 -9.71 -4.19
N LEU A 174 12.48 -8.60 -4.62
CA LEU A 174 13.94 -8.43 -4.59
C LEU A 174 14.49 -8.45 -3.17
N TYR A 175 13.79 -7.85 -2.20
CA TYR A 175 14.14 -7.93 -0.79
C TYR A 175 14.11 -9.38 -0.27
N LEU A 176 13.09 -10.15 -0.63
CA LEU A 176 12.98 -11.55 -0.20
C LEU A 176 14.12 -12.41 -0.77
N ILE A 177 14.55 -12.14 -2.01
CA ILE A 177 15.74 -12.77 -2.60
C ILE A 177 17.01 -12.33 -1.87
N HIS A 178 17.13 -11.04 -1.54
CA HIS A 178 18.25 -10.56 -0.73
C HIS A 178 18.31 -11.27 0.63
N GLN A 179 17.18 -11.39 1.34
CA GLN A 179 17.12 -12.13 2.60
C GLN A 179 17.43 -13.62 2.45
N TYR A 180 17.01 -14.26 1.36
CA TYR A 180 17.43 -15.62 1.06
C TYR A 180 18.97 -15.72 1.09
N TYR A 181 19.67 -14.82 0.40
CA TYR A 181 21.14 -14.81 0.39
C TYR A 181 21.77 -14.46 1.74
N GLU A 182 21.23 -13.49 2.48
CA GLU A 182 21.75 -13.16 3.81
C GLU A 182 21.66 -14.38 4.74
N ILE A 183 20.56 -15.12 4.71
CA ILE A 183 20.42 -16.37 5.48
C ILE A 183 21.46 -17.40 5.05
N LYS A 184 21.66 -17.62 3.74
CA LYS A 184 22.70 -18.54 3.22
C LYS A 184 24.13 -18.12 3.59
N ALA A 185 24.35 -16.83 3.83
CA ALA A 185 25.62 -16.29 4.29
C ALA A 185 25.80 -16.39 5.82
N GLY A 186 24.80 -16.88 6.55
CA GLY A 186 24.80 -16.98 8.01
C GLY A 186 24.30 -15.72 8.72
N HIS A 187 23.83 -14.70 7.99
CA HIS A 187 23.21 -13.51 8.56
C HIS A 187 21.70 -13.74 8.72
N LEU A 188 21.31 -14.20 9.90
CA LEU A 188 19.91 -14.55 10.20
C LEU A 188 19.10 -13.30 10.54
N PRO A 189 17.82 -13.20 10.09
CA PRO A 189 16.95 -12.11 10.52
C PRO A 189 16.66 -12.21 12.02
N ALA A 190 16.38 -11.06 12.65
CA ALA A 190 16.11 -10.99 14.10
C ALA A 190 14.93 -11.89 14.56
N MET A 191 14.00 -12.18 13.66
CA MET A 191 12.85 -13.07 13.86
C MET A 191 12.47 -13.71 12.52
N PRO A 192 11.92 -14.95 12.50
CA PRO A 192 11.35 -15.50 11.29
C PRO A 192 10.29 -14.58 10.66
N LEU A 193 10.23 -14.57 9.33
CA LEU A 193 9.37 -13.72 8.51
C LEU A 193 8.44 -14.58 7.64
N VAL A 194 7.14 -14.31 7.72
CA VAL A 194 6.14 -14.83 6.77
C VAL A 194 5.64 -13.65 5.95
N SER A 195 6.10 -13.55 4.69
CA SER A 195 5.68 -12.51 3.76
C SER A 195 4.46 -12.98 2.96
N ILE A 196 3.33 -12.32 3.16
CA ILE A 196 2.02 -12.70 2.64
C ILE A 196 1.54 -11.71 1.60
N PHE A 197 1.30 -12.20 0.39
CA PHE A 197 0.79 -11.44 -0.73
C PHE A 197 -0.68 -11.76 -0.98
N GLY A 198 -1.46 -10.75 -1.37
CA GLY A 198 -2.84 -10.91 -1.83
C GLY A 198 -3.14 -9.96 -2.97
N ALA A 199 -3.14 -10.45 -4.20
CA ALA A 199 -3.24 -9.61 -5.38
C ALA A 199 -3.94 -10.29 -6.56
N LYS A 200 -4.42 -9.47 -7.50
CA LYS A 200 -4.89 -9.87 -8.82
C LYS A 200 -4.21 -9.00 -9.86
N ALA A 201 -3.82 -9.58 -10.98
CA ALA A 201 -3.31 -8.87 -12.16
C ALA A 201 -4.39 -8.81 -13.24
N ALA A 202 -4.39 -7.75 -14.05
CA ALA A 202 -5.23 -7.70 -15.24
C ALA A 202 -4.74 -8.76 -16.25
N PRO A 203 -5.64 -9.46 -16.98
CA PRO A 203 -5.24 -10.57 -17.85
C PRO A 203 -4.21 -10.19 -18.93
N ALA A 204 -4.31 -8.97 -19.46
CA ALA A 204 -3.42 -8.43 -20.49
C ALA A 204 -2.10 -7.85 -19.93
N TYR A 205 -1.96 -7.73 -18.61
CA TYR A 205 -0.78 -7.14 -18.00
C TYR A 205 0.28 -8.21 -17.75
N THR A 206 1.09 -8.47 -18.76
CA THR A 206 2.10 -9.53 -18.76
C THR A 206 3.12 -9.41 -17.64
N ILE A 207 3.77 -8.24 -17.48
CA ILE A 207 4.78 -8.04 -16.42
C ILE A 207 4.18 -8.24 -15.02
N ALA A 208 2.96 -7.78 -14.79
CA ALA A 208 2.27 -8.06 -13.53
C ALA A 208 2.14 -9.59 -13.31
N LYS A 209 1.68 -10.34 -14.31
CA LYS A 209 1.62 -11.81 -14.19
C LYS A 209 2.99 -12.44 -13.96
N ASP A 210 4.05 -11.90 -14.55
CA ASP A 210 5.42 -12.39 -14.36
C ASP A 210 5.91 -12.14 -12.92
N ILE A 211 5.54 -11.03 -12.30
CA ILE A 211 5.83 -10.74 -10.88
C ILE A 211 5.12 -11.75 -9.96
N ILE A 212 3.85 -12.07 -10.24
CA ILE A 212 3.12 -13.13 -9.51
C ILE A 212 3.84 -14.46 -9.66
N HIS A 213 4.21 -14.81 -10.90
CA HIS A 213 4.92 -16.05 -11.20
C HIS A 213 6.27 -16.12 -10.44
N ALA A 214 7.02 -15.03 -10.40
CA ALA A 214 8.29 -14.98 -9.67
C ALA A 214 8.11 -15.13 -8.16
N LEU A 215 7.10 -14.50 -7.54
CA LEU A 215 6.78 -14.67 -6.11
C LEU A 215 6.37 -16.12 -5.79
N LEU A 216 5.52 -16.72 -6.63
CA LEU A 216 5.12 -18.13 -6.48
C LEU A 216 6.30 -19.09 -6.65
N THR A 217 7.20 -18.78 -7.58
CA THR A 217 8.41 -19.58 -7.82
C THR A 217 9.37 -19.46 -6.64
N LEU A 218 9.63 -18.25 -6.16
CA LEU A 218 10.48 -17.99 -5.00
C LEU A 218 9.94 -18.69 -3.74
N SER A 219 8.62 -18.70 -3.55
CA SER A 219 7.97 -19.45 -2.45
C SER A 219 8.35 -20.94 -2.47
N LYS A 220 8.35 -21.58 -3.64
CA LYS A 220 8.76 -22.99 -3.79
C LYS A 220 10.25 -23.18 -3.52
N VAL A 221 11.09 -22.28 -4.03
CA VAL A 221 12.56 -22.33 -3.82
C VAL A 221 12.89 -22.21 -2.33
N ILE A 222 12.30 -21.24 -1.64
CA ILE A 222 12.46 -21.05 -0.19
C ILE A 222 11.98 -22.27 0.59
N ALA A 223 10.80 -22.81 0.25
CA ALA A 223 10.24 -23.98 0.94
C ALA A 223 11.08 -25.26 0.77
N ALA A 224 11.82 -25.37 -0.34
CA ALA A 224 12.70 -26.51 -0.61
C ALA A 224 14.07 -26.41 0.06
N ASP A 225 14.50 -25.21 0.48
CA ASP A 225 15.77 -25.01 1.19
C ASP A 225 15.57 -25.19 2.72
N PRO A 226 16.13 -26.26 3.34
CA PRO A 226 15.94 -26.55 4.76
C PRO A 226 16.67 -25.60 5.71
N GLU A 227 17.57 -24.76 5.21
CA GLU A 227 18.22 -23.69 5.96
C GLU A 227 17.33 -22.44 5.95
N VAL A 228 16.86 -22.03 4.77
CA VAL A 228 16.10 -20.77 4.61
C VAL A 228 14.66 -20.89 5.08
N SER A 229 13.98 -22.01 4.84
CA SER A 229 12.57 -22.22 5.20
C SER A 229 12.27 -22.09 6.71
N LYS A 230 13.29 -22.18 7.58
CA LYS A 230 13.15 -21.95 9.03
C LYS A 230 12.96 -20.48 9.38
N TRP A 231 13.43 -19.58 8.53
CA TRP A 231 13.52 -18.15 8.80
C TRP A 231 12.65 -17.32 7.85
N LEU A 232 12.37 -17.83 6.66
CA LEU A 232 11.63 -17.11 5.64
C LEU A 232 10.58 -18.00 5.01
N GLN A 233 9.38 -17.46 4.85
CA GLN A 233 8.30 -18.09 4.10
C GLN A 233 7.60 -17.03 3.26
N VAL A 234 7.27 -17.39 2.01
CA VAL A 234 6.47 -16.55 1.11
C VAL A 234 5.15 -17.25 0.85
N VAL A 235 4.04 -16.55 1.08
CA VAL A 235 2.68 -17.05 0.87
C VAL A 235 1.95 -16.12 -0.08
N PHE A 236 1.31 -16.68 -1.11
CA PHE A 236 0.46 -15.93 -2.01
C PHE A 236 -0.99 -16.41 -1.87
N VAL A 237 -1.85 -15.59 -1.28
CA VAL A 237 -3.25 -15.92 -1.05
C VAL A 237 -4.01 -15.94 -2.37
N GLU A 238 -4.54 -17.10 -2.71
CA GLU A 238 -5.35 -17.28 -3.91
C GLU A 238 -6.62 -16.43 -3.90
N ASN A 239 -6.96 -15.86 -5.06
CA ASN A 239 -8.20 -15.10 -5.30
C ASN A 239 -8.51 -14.03 -4.24
N TYR A 240 -7.52 -13.18 -3.93
CA TYR A 240 -7.70 -12.09 -2.96
C TYR A 240 -8.99 -11.28 -3.21
N ASN A 241 -9.76 -11.13 -2.14
CA ASN A 241 -11.07 -10.47 -2.11
C ASN A 241 -11.33 -9.88 -0.71
N VAL A 242 -12.54 -9.35 -0.49
CA VAL A 242 -12.92 -8.74 0.80
C VAL A 242 -12.84 -9.76 1.95
N THR A 243 -13.34 -10.98 1.76
CA THR A 243 -13.32 -12.03 2.80
C THR A 243 -11.89 -12.44 3.17
N ALA A 244 -10.99 -12.56 2.19
CA ALA A 244 -9.58 -12.81 2.45
C ALA A 244 -8.93 -11.63 3.20
N ALA A 245 -9.26 -10.40 2.82
CA ALA A 245 -8.79 -9.20 3.51
C ALA A 245 -9.24 -9.14 4.99
N GLU A 246 -10.49 -9.53 5.29
CA GLU A 246 -11.01 -9.64 6.66
C GLU A 246 -10.26 -10.68 7.52
N LYS A 247 -9.50 -11.60 6.93
CA LYS A 247 -8.60 -12.51 7.65
C LYS A 247 -7.18 -11.99 7.75
N LEU A 248 -6.68 -11.36 6.69
CA LEU A 248 -5.31 -10.87 6.60
C LEU A 248 -5.07 -9.63 7.47
N ILE A 249 -5.99 -8.65 7.41
CA ILE A 249 -5.82 -7.34 8.06
C ILE A 249 -5.65 -7.47 9.58
N PRO A 250 -6.51 -8.18 10.32
CA PRO A 250 -6.37 -8.32 11.78
C PRO A 250 -5.08 -9.04 12.21
N ALA A 251 -4.53 -9.89 11.36
CA ALA A 251 -3.35 -10.71 11.63
C ALA A 251 -2.01 -10.07 11.21
N CYS A 252 -2.04 -8.92 10.56
CA CYS A 252 -0.84 -8.25 10.05
C CYS A 252 -0.05 -7.60 11.19
N ASP A 253 1.27 -7.82 11.21
CA ASP A 253 2.19 -7.08 12.08
C ASP A 253 2.75 -5.87 11.31
N LEU A 254 3.28 -6.11 10.11
CA LEU A 254 3.89 -5.10 9.25
C LEU A 254 3.11 -4.97 7.92
N SER A 255 2.66 -3.76 7.62
CA SER A 255 1.83 -3.45 6.47
C SER A 255 2.64 -2.80 5.34
N GLU A 256 2.70 -3.47 4.18
CA GLU A 256 3.51 -3.04 3.04
C GLU A 256 2.79 -1.99 2.17
N GLN A 257 3.21 -0.74 2.30
CA GLN A 257 2.66 0.43 1.61
C GLN A 257 3.71 1.12 0.72
N ILE A 258 4.37 0.29 -0.08
CA ILE A 258 5.61 0.62 -0.80
C ILE A 258 5.41 1.09 -2.24
N SER A 259 4.27 1.69 -2.59
CA SER A 259 4.07 2.23 -3.93
C SER A 259 5.15 3.26 -4.27
N LEU A 260 5.52 3.42 -5.55
CA LEU A 260 6.42 4.50 -5.96
C LEU A 260 5.79 5.84 -5.56
N ALA A 261 6.56 6.72 -4.93
CA ALA A 261 6.07 8.05 -4.57
C ALA A 261 5.56 8.78 -5.82
N SER A 262 4.51 9.60 -5.69
CA SER A 262 3.74 10.24 -6.78
C SER A 262 2.75 9.35 -7.55
N LYS A 263 2.51 8.09 -7.15
CA LYS A 263 1.67 7.15 -7.93
C LYS A 263 0.49 6.59 -7.14
N GLU A 264 0.51 6.64 -5.81
CA GLU A 264 -0.63 6.30 -4.97
C GLU A 264 -1.44 7.55 -4.63
N ALA A 265 -2.65 7.68 -5.20
CA ALA A 265 -3.52 8.81 -4.89
C ALA A 265 -3.95 8.87 -3.41
N SER A 266 -4.11 7.72 -2.76
CA SER A 266 -4.51 7.63 -1.35
C SER A 266 -4.18 6.24 -0.81
N GLY A 267 -4.97 5.25 -1.19
CA GLY A 267 -4.92 3.91 -0.60
C GLY A 267 -5.80 3.82 0.65
N THR A 268 -6.65 2.79 0.70
CA THR A 268 -7.49 2.51 1.88
C THR A 268 -7.07 1.23 2.60
N GLY A 269 -6.09 0.50 2.06
CA GLY A 269 -5.55 -0.71 2.68
C GLY A 269 -4.75 -0.37 3.95
N ASN A 270 -3.84 0.58 3.82
CA ASN A 270 -3.08 1.19 4.91
C ASN A 270 -3.96 1.62 6.10
N MET A 271 -5.08 2.31 5.85
CA MET A 271 -6.04 2.72 6.89
C MET A 271 -6.60 1.53 7.68
N LYS A 272 -6.89 0.40 6.99
CA LYS A 272 -7.43 -0.81 7.63
C LYS A 272 -6.37 -1.49 8.50
N PHE A 273 -5.15 -1.57 8.00
CA PHE A 273 -4.02 -2.14 8.73
C PHE A 273 -3.67 -1.31 9.97
N MET A 274 -3.62 0.03 9.84
CA MET A 274 -3.45 0.96 10.94
C MET A 274 -4.51 0.75 12.04
N LEU A 275 -5.79 0.70 11.66
CA LEU A 275 -6.91 0.50 12.58
C LEU A 275 -6.83 -0.83 13.35
N ASN A 276 -6.22 -1.86 12.74
CA ASN A 276 -6.06 -3.19 13.33
C ASN A 276 -4.66 -3.38 13.97
N GLY A 277 -3.93 -2.29 14.24
CA GLY A 277 -2.68 -2.31 14.99
C GLY A 277 -1.48 -2.88 14.25
N ALA A 278 -1.49 -2.86 12.91
CA ALA A 278 -0.29 -3.15 12.12
C ALA A 278 0.52 -1.85 11.93
N LEU A 279 1.85 -1.94 12.00
CA LEU A 279 2.72 -0.81 11.69
C LEU A 279 2.95 -0.73 10.20
N THR A 280 3.00 0.49 9.66
CA THR A 280 3.17 0.70 8.23
C THR A 280 4.65 0.78 7.87
N LEU A 281 5.07 0.02 6.85
CA LEU A 281 6.32 0.20 6.12
C LEU A 281 5.97 0.75 4.75
N GLY A 282 6.40 1.97 4.43
CA GLY A 282 5.92 2.62 3.21
C GLY A 282 6.71 3.83 2.75
N THR A 283 6.37 4.30 1.57
CA THR A 283 6.85 5.58 1.03
C THR A 283 6.00 6.74 1.54
N MET A 284 6.56 7.95 1.47
CA MET A 284 5.84 9.19 1.78
C MET A 284 4.91 9.59 0.62
N ASP A 285 3.87 8.77 0.38
CA ASP A 285 2.92 8.92 -0.73
C ASP A 285 1.49 8.56 -0.32
N GLY A 286 0.51 9.12 -1.03
CA GLY A 286 -0.91 8.91 -0.75
C GLY A 286 -1.25 9.13 0.74
N ALA A 287 -2.10 8.25 1.29
CA ALA A 287 -2.55 8.34 2.67
C ALA A 287 -1.49 7.96 3.72
N ASN A 288 -0.29 7.49 3.30
CA ASN A 288 0.80 7.29 4.27
C ASN A 288 1.28 8.62 4.85
N VAL A 289 1.16 9.72 4.09
CA VAL A 289 1.47 11.08 4.57
C VAL A 289 0.54 11.44 5.73
N GLU A 290 -0.77 11.33 5.52
CA GLU A 290 -1.74 11.60 6.59
C GLU A 290 -1.58 10.64 7.78
N ILE A 291 -1.27 9.35 7.55
CA ILE A 291 -0.99 8.41 8.65
C ILE A 291 0.22 8.90 9.45
N SER A 292 1.34 9.23 8.80
CA SER A 292 2.56 9.71 9.46
C SER A 292 2.31 10.98 10.27
N GLN A 293 1.51 11.91 9.76
CA GLN A 293 1.12 13.13 10.47
C GLN A 293 0.26 12.85 11.71
N GLN A 294 -0.61 11.84 11.66
CA GLN A 294 -1.47 11.47 12.79
C GLN A 294 -0.73 10.71 13.88
N VAL A 295 0.16 9.78 13.50
CA VAL A 295 0.83 8.88 14.45
C VAL A 295 2.18 9.40 14.94
N GLY A 296 2.82 10.34 14.23
CA GLY A 296 4.21 10.72 14.49
C GLY A 296 5.20 9.79 13.77
N GLU A 297 6.32 10.35 13.30
CA GLU A 297 7.31 9.62 12.47
C GLU A 297 7.97 8.44 13.19
N GLU A 298 7.95 8.43 14.52
CA GLU A 298 8.47 7.34 15.34
C GLU A 298 7.57 6.08 15.37
N ASN A 299 6.29 6.24 14.98
CA ASN A 299 5.27 5.19 15.00
C ASN A 299 4.96 4.60 13.61
N ILE A 300 5.79 4.92 12.61
CA ILE A 300 5.70 4.44 11.22
C ILE A 300 7.10 4.26 10.61
N TYR A 301 7.27 3.33 9.68
CA TYR A 301 8.53 3.07 9.01
C TYR A 301 8.53 3.65 7.59
N ILE A 302 8.84 4.94 7.46
CA ILE A 302 8.93 5.61 6.15
C ILE A 302 10.31 5.41 5.51
N PHE A 303 10.37 5.18 4.20
CA PHE A 303 11.60 5.12 3.41
C PHE A 303 11.42 5.63 1.98
N GLY A 304 12.52 5.67 1.25
CA GLY A 304 12.54 5.89 -0.19
C GLY A 304 12.55 7.37 -0.58
N GLN A 305 12.53 7.60 -1.89
CA GLN A 305 12.53 8.93 -2.47
C GLN A 305 11.19 9.65 -2.29
N THR A 306 11.27 10.98 -2.25
CA THR A 306 10.10 11.86 -2.20
C THR A 306 9.39 11.91 -3.56
N SER A 307 8.11 12.31 -3.57
CA SER A 307 7.35 12.51 -4.82
C SER A 307 8.05 13.49 -5.77
N ASP A 308 8.63 14.57 -5.25
CA ASP A 308 9.34 15.57 -6.07
C ASP A 308 10.56 14.99 -6.76
N GLN A 309 11.35 14.16 -6.05
CA GLN A 309 12.51 13.48 -6.64
C GLN A 309 12.09 12.50 -7.75
N VAL A 310 11.00 11.76 -7.56
CA VAL A 310 10.48 10.82 -8.57
C VAL A 310 9.92 11.57 -9.79
N ILE A 311 9.14 12.63 -9.57
CA ILE A 311 8.57 13.47 -10.64
C ILE A 311 9.69 14.13 -11.43
N HIS A 312 10.68 14.70 -10.74
CA HIS A 312 11.85 15.29 -11.38
C HIS A 312 12.55 14.28 -12.30
N ARG A 313 12.80 13.05 -11.80
CA ARG A 313 13.43 11.99 -12.58
C ARG A 313 12.66 11.61 -13.85
N TYR A 314 11.33 11.54 -13.76
CA TYR A 314 10.50 11.35 -14.96
C TYR A 314 10.62 12.52 -15.94
N ALA A 315 10.62 13.75 -15.44
CA ALA A 315 10.68 14.95 -16.26
C ALA A 315 12.02 15.09 -17.01
N VAL A 316 13.14 14.77 -16.36
CA VAL A 316 14.46 14.82 -17.00
C VAL A 316 14.78 13.59 -17.85
N GLY A 317 14.10 12.45 -17.58
CA GLY A 317 14.27 11.22 -18.36
C GLY A 317 15.67 10.59 -18.21
N ASP A 318 16.33 10.81 -17.08
CA ASP A 318 17.72 10.37 -16.82
C ASP A 318 17.81 9.04 -16.05
N TYR A 319 16.68 8.38 -15.82
CA TYR A 319 16.67 7.08 -15.16
C TYR A 319 17.18 5.96 -16.07
N ASP A 320 18.34 5.40 -15.72
CA ASP A 320 18.88 4.20 -16.35
C ASP A 320 18.99 3.06 -15.33
N PRO A 321 18.12 2.03 -15.37
CA PRO A 321 18.17 0.91 -14.44
C PRO A 321 19.48 0.12 -14.51
N ALA A 322 20.14 0.05 -15.67
CA ALA A 322 21.39 -0.71 -15.81
C ALA A 322 22.50 -0.17 -14.90
N GLN A 323 22.55 1.15 -14.70
CA GLN A 323 23.50 1.79 -13.79
C GLN A 323 23.26 1.40 -12.32
N TRP A 324 22.01 1.19 -11.91
CA TRP A 324 21.70 0.72 -10.56
C TRP A 324 22.10 -0.74 -10.35
N VAL A 325 21.93 -1.57 -11.38
CA VAL A 325 22.36 -2.97 -11.39
C VAL A 325 23.89 -3.08 -11.37
N GLU A 326 24.59 -2.21 -12.08
CA GLU A 326 26.05 -2.16 -12.06
C GLU A 326 26.58 -1.56 -10.75
N GLY A 327 25.93 -0.53 -10.22
CA GLY A 327 26.38 0.18 -9.02
C GLY A 327 26.22 -0.57 -7.70
N ASP A 328 25.34 -1.58 -7.64
CA ASP A 328 25.00 -2.26 -6.39
C ASP A 328 25.03 -3.80 -6.52
N ALA A 329 25.91 -4.44 -5.75
CA ALA A 329 26.08 -5.89 -5.76
C ALA A 329 24.86 -6.67 -5.22
N ASN A 330 24.10 -6.10 -4.29
CA ASN A 330 22.89 -6.72 -3.75
C ASN A 330 21.75 -6.65 -4.77
N ILE A 331 21.57 -5.52 -5.45
CA ILE A 331 20.61 -5.38 -6.56
C ILE A 331 20.95 -6.37 -7.67
N ARG A 332 22.22 -6.38 -8.09
CA ARG A 332 22.70 -7.31 -9.13
C ARG A 332 22.43 -8.76 -8.77
N ARG A 333 22.78 -9.16 -7.55
CA ARG A 333 22.56 -10.52 -7.03
C ARG A 333 21.07 -10.87 -7.02
N ALA A 334 20.21 -9.98 -6.54
CA ALA A 334 18.77 -10.22 -6.46
C ALA A 334 18.12 -10.36 -7.84
N ILE A 335 18.51 -9.53 -8.80
CA ILE A 335 17.99 -9.61 -10.18
C ILE A 335 18.52 -10.84 -10.89
N SER A 336 19.83 -11.12 -10.84
CA SER A 336 20.42 -12.31 -11.49
C SER A 336 19.82 -13.61 -10.96
N PHE A 337 19.39 -13.65 -9.69
CA PHE A 337 18.71 -14.80 -9.11
C PHE A 337 17.39 -15.16 -9.80
N LEU A 338 16.67 -14.18 -10.38
CA LEU A 338 15.42 -14.44 -11.12
C LEU A 338 15.63 -15.46 -12.25
N THR A 339 16.79 -15.42 -12.88
CA THR A 339 17.23 -16.35 -13.94
C THR A 339 18.29 -17.34 -13.45
N GLY A 340 18.45 -17.48 -12.13
CA GLY A 340 19.34 -18.46 -11.51
C GLY A 340 18.81 -19.88 -11.64
N PRO A 341 19.67 -20.90 -11.45
CA PRO A 341 19.30 -22.31 -11.65
C PRO A 341 18.14 -22.75 -10.74
N GLU A 342 18.06 -22.23 -9.51
CA GLU A 342 16.99 -22.55 -8.56
C GLU A 342 15.62 -22.05 -9.05
N MET A 343 15.56 -20.79 -9.50
CA MET A 343 14.33 -20.18 -10.01
C MET A 343 13.91 -20.81 -11.35
N LEU A 344 14.86 -21.06 -12.25
CA LEU A 344 14.59 -21.70 -13.54
C LEU A 344 14.16 -23.16 -13.42
N ALA A 345 14.63 -23.88 -12.40
CA ALA A 345 14.19 -25.24 -12.13
C ALA A 345 12.75 -25.30 -11.57
N ALA A 346 12.34 -24.28 -10.80
CA ALA A 346 11.04 -24.24 -10.13
C ALA A 346 9.93 -23.49 -10.90
N GLY A 347 10.30 -22.70 -11.93
CA GLY A 347 9.42 -21.80 -12.66
C GLY A 347 9.63 -21.82 -14.17
N HIS A 348 8.79 -21.05 -14.89
CA HIS A 348 8.87 -20.91 -16.34
C HIS A 348 9.94 -19.89 -16.75
N THR A 349 10.90 -20.34 -17.55
CA THR A 349 12.01 -19.52 -18.07
C THR A 349 11.54 -18.24 -18.76
N GLU A 350 10.49 -18.32 -19.58
CA GLU A 350 10.00 -17.16 -20.34
C GLU A 350 9.57 -16.01 -19.42
N ASN A 351 8.75 -16.30 -18.40
CA ASN A 351 8.26 -15.31 -17.45
C ASN A 351 9.40 -14.68 -16.64
N LEU A 352 10.31 -15.52 -16.14
CA LEU A 352 11.43 -15.10 -15.30
C LEU A 352 12.44 -14.25 -16.08
N THR A 353 12.81 -14.68 -17.29
CA THR A 353 13.72 -13.93 -18.17
C THR A 353 13.10 -12.60 -18.61
N ARG A 354 11.81 -12.57 -18.91
CA ARG A 354 11.13 -11.31 -19.27
C ARG A 354 11.10 -10.32 -18.11
N LEU A 355 10.80 -10.77 -16.89
CA LEU A 355 10.84 -9.90 -15.70
C LEU A 355 12.26 -9.42 -15.40
N HIS A 356 13.25 -10.31 -15.48
CA HIS A 356 14.67 -9.93 -15.36
C HIS A 356 15.02 -8.81 -16.34
N ASN A 357 14.70 -9.00 -17.63
CA ASN A 357 15.00 -8.04 -18.68
C ASN A 357 14.24 -6.71 -18.49
N GLU A 358 12.99 -6.75 -18.05
CA GLU A 358 12.22 -5.54 -17.71
C GLU A 358 12.95 -4.74 -16.63
N LEU A 359 13.43 -5.39 -15.57
CA LEU A 359 14.09 -4.70 -14.44
C LEU A 359 15.47 -4.12 -14.79
N ILE A 360 16.22 -4.71 -15.72
CA ILE A 360 17.55 -4.20 -16.10
C ILE A 360 17.53 -3.19 -17.25
N HIS A 361 16.48 -3.19 -18.08
CA HIS A 361 16.44 -2.35 -19.28
C HIS A 361 15.40 -1.23 -19.23
N LYS A 362 14.33 -1.38 -18.43
CA LYS A 362 13.20 -0.45 -18.46
C LYS A 362 12.81 0.05 -17.07
N ASP A 363 12.45 -0.86 -16.16
CA ASP A 363 12.01 -0.59 -14.79
C ASP A 363 11.24 0.74 -14.65
N TRP A 364 10.18 0.89 -15.45
CA TRP A 364 9.53 2.19 -15.64
C TRP A 364 9.07 2.84 -14.32
N PHE A 365 8.75 2.01 -13.32
CA PHE A 365 8.30 2.44 -12.00
C PHE A 365 9.39 2.43 -10.93
N GLN A 366 10.66 2.57 -11.33
CA GLN A 366 11.78 2.89 -10.47
C GLN A 366 11.81 1.99 -9.21
N THR A 367 11.85 0.68 -9.43
CA THR A 367 11.97 -0.32 -8.38
C THR A 367 13.32 -0.20 -7.68
N LEU A 368 14.39 0.00 -8.44
CA LEU A 368 15.78 -0.12 -7.96
C LEU A 368 16.25 1.03 -7.04
N PRO A 369 15.90 2.31 -7.27
CA PRO A 369 16.43 3.42 -6.47
C PRO A 369 16.11 3.35 -4.98
N ASP A 370 14.97 2.74 -4.62
CA ASP A 370 14.52 2.62 -3.23
C ASP A 370 14.98 1.31 -2.55
N PHE A 371 15.66 0.41 -3.27
CA PHE A 371 15.98 -0.94 -2.79
C PHE A 371 16.73 -0.95 -1.47
N ASN A 372 17.84 -0.23 -1.36
CA ASN A 372 18.65 -0.22 -0.13
C ASN A 372 17.93 0.47 1.03
N ALA A 373 17.23 1.57 0.76
CA ALA A 373 16.43 2.26 1.78
C ALA A 373 15.33 1.34 2.34
N TYR A 374 14.72 0.54 1.46
CA TYR A 374 13.74 -0.47 1.83
C TYR A 374 14.36 -1.59 2.67
N VAL A 375 15.50 -2.16 2.25
CA VAL A 375 16.24 -3.21 3.01
C VAL A 375 16.55 -2.73 4.41
N VAL A 376 17.15 -1.55 4.55
CA VAL A 376 17.52 -0.97 5.85
C VAL A 376 16.28 -0.74 6.72
N ARG A 377 15.23 -0.14 6.15
CA ARG A 377 14.03 0.21 6.93
C ARG A 377 13.23 -1.03 7.35
N LYS A 378 13.14 -2.06 6.49
CA LYS A 378 12.51 -3.34 6.83
C LYS A 378 13.32 -4.12 7.87
N GLY A 379 14.66 -4.06 7.79
CA GLY A 379 15.56 -4.57 8.81
C GLY A 379 15.34 -3.92 10.17
N GLN A 380 15.18 -2.59 10.22
CA GLN A 380 14.83 -1.88 11.45
C GLN A 380 13.49 -2.35 12.03
N ALA A 381 12.45 -2.49 11.20
CA ALA A 381 11.15 -2.95 11.66
C ALA A 381 11.21 -4.37 12.25
N LEU A 382 11.96 -5.29 11.63
CA LEU A 382 12.21 -6.63 12.16
C LEU A 382 12.97 -6.61 13.49
N SER A 383 13.99 -5.76 13.60
CA SER A 383 14.76 -5.57 14.83
C SER A 383 13.89 -5.01 15.96
N ASP A 384 13.11 -3.96 15.71
CA ASP A 384 12.21 -3.37 16.71
C ASP A 384 11.18 -4.39 17.21
N TYR A 385 10.58 -5.17 16.30
CA TYR A 385 9.61 -6.20 16.66
C TYR A 385 10.22 -7.27 17.60
N ALA A 386 11.45 -7.70 17.32
CA ALA A 386 12.11 -8.79 18.04
C ALA A 386 12.79 -8.32 19.33
N CYS A 387 13.47 -7.17 19.28
CA CYS A 387 14.38 -6.71 20.32
C CYS A 387 13.76 -5.63 21.23
N ASP A 388 12.75 -4.88 20.75
CA ASP A 388 11.98 -3.93 21.56
C ASP A 388 10.46 -4.21 21.45
N PRO A 389 9.99 -5.35 21.96
CA PRO A 389 8.58 -5.73 21.87
C PRO A 389 7.67 -4.75 22.60
N MET A 390 8.16 -4.01 23.61
CA MET A 390 7.35 -3.01 24.31
C MET A 390 7.18 -1.76 23.46
N GLY A 391 8.26 -1.22 22.90
CA GLY A 391 8.20 -0.11 21.95
C GLY A 391 7.31 -0.43 20.75
N TRP A 392 7.41 -1.64 20.19
CA TRP A 392 6.51 -2.09 19.12
C TRP A 392 5.03 -2.00 19.52
N ARG A 393 4.67 -2.50 20.72
CA ARG A 393 3.28 -2.47 21.22
C ARG A 393 2.77 -1.05 21.41
N ARG A 394 3.61 -0.14 21.92
CA ARG A 394 3.25 1.27 22.05
C ARG A 394 2.94 1.89 20.68
N LYS A 395 3.80 1.66 19.68
CA LYS A 395 3.57 2.11 18.30
C LYS A 395 2.24 1.58 17.76
N CYS A 396 1.92 0.31 17.98
CA CYS A 396 0.66 -0.30 17.56
C CYS A 396 -0.55 0.38 18.23
N LEU A 397 -0.49 0.62 19.54
CA LEU A 397 -1.55 1.31 20.28
C LEU A 397 -1.78 2.73 19.73
N VAL A 398 -0.71 3.49 19.49
CA VAL A 398 -0.81 4.84 18.90
C VAL A 398 -1.49 4.80 17.52
N ASN A 399 -1.12 3.84 16.68
CA ASN A 399 -1.73 3.66 15.36
C ASN A 399 -3.25 3.38 15.47
N ILE A 400 -3.67 2.50 16.38
CA ILE A 400 -5.10 2.22 16.60
C ILE A 400 -5.81 3.49 17.10
N ALA A 401 -5.24 4.15 18.11
CA ALA A 401 -5.83 5.32 18.75
C ALA A 401 -6.04 6.48 17.77
N LYS A 402 -5.11 6.65 16.82
CA LYS A 402 -5.13 7.73 15.82
C LYS A 402 -5.88 7.38 14.54
N ALA A 403 -6.39 6.15 14.40
CA ALA A 403 -7.06 5.72 13.18
C ALA A 403 -8.45 6.39 12.97
N GLY A 404 -9.00 7.05 13.99
CA GLY A 404 -10.33 7.66 13.98
C GLY A 404 -10.57 8.63 12.81
N MET A 405 -9.55 9.39 12.40
CA MET A 405 -9.60 10.30 11.24
C MET A 405 -10.00 9.58 9.94
N PHE A 406 -9.65 8.30 9.81
CA PHE A 406 -9.90 7.50 8.60
C PHE A 406 -11.24 6.77 8.60
N SER A 407 -12.16 7.12 9.49
CA SER A 407 -13.56 6.67 9.39
C SER A 407 -14.22 7.25 8.14
N SER A 408 -14.88 6.40 7.36
CA SER A 408 -15.66 6.85 6.20
C SER A 408 -16.81 7.78 6.60
N ASP A 409 -17.29 7.72 7.84
CA ASP A 409 -18.37 8.61 8.30
C ASP A 409 -17.90 10.07 8.35
N ARG A 410 -16.63 10.30 8.72
CA ARG A 410 -15.99 11.61 8.66
C ARG A 410 -15.90 12.09 7.21
N THR A 411 -15.40 11.23 6.31
CA THR A 411 -15.33 11.54 4.87
C THR A 411 -16.71 11.93 4.32
N ILE A 412 -17.75 11.14 4.60
CA ILE A 412 -19.12 11.43 4.14
C ILE A 412 -19.67 12.73 4.74
N ALA A 413 -19.38 13.02 6.01
CA ALA A 413 -19.76 14.29 6.63
C ALA A 413 -19.11 15.49 5.93
N GLU A 414 -17.84 15.39 5.53
CA GLU A 414 -17.18 16.43 4.74
C GLU A 414 -17.77 16.57 3.34
N TYR A 415 -18.04 15.45 2.65
CA TYR A 415 -18.72 15.47 1.35
C TYR A 415 -20.09 16.16 1.45
N ASN A 416 -20.86 15.85 2.49
CA ASN A 416 -22.15 16.49 2.70
C ASN A 416 -22.02 17.99 3.03
N ARG A 417 -21.08 18.35 3.91
CA ARG A 417 -20.86 19.72 4.34
C ARG A 417 -20.40 20.63 3.20
N ASP A 418 -19.49 20.15 2.36
CA ASP A 418 -18.78 20.99 1.39
C ASP A 418 -19.31 20.87 -0.04
N ILE A 419 -20.00 19.77 -0.39
CA ILE A 419 -20.37 19.48 -1.80
C ILE A 419 -21.86 19.23 -1.96
N TRP A 420 -22.45 18.30 -1.18
CA TRP A 420 -23.82 17.83 -1.44
C TRP A 420 -24.90 18.68 -0.78
N HIS A 421 -24.62 19.22 0.40
CA HIS A 421 -25.54 20.00 1.22
C HIS A 421 -26.92 19.33 1.41
N LEU A 422 -26.94 18.01 1.56
CA LEU A 422 -28.15 17.28 1.89
C LEU A 422 -28.56 17.70 3.31
N GLY A 423 -29.82 18.10 3.47
CA GLY A 423 -30.40 18.51 4.75
C GLY A 423 -30.25 17.45 5.83
N LYS A 424 -30.53 17.84 7.09
CA LYS A 424 -30.46 16.92 8.23
C LYS A 424 -31.49 15.81 8.17
#